data_AF-A0A0C1EQ28-F1
#
_entry.id   AF-A0A0C1EQ28-F1
#
_cell.length_a   1.000
_cell.length_b   1.000
_cell.length_c   1.000
_cell.angle_alpha   90.00
_cell.angle_beta   90.00
_cell.angle_gamma   90.00
#
_symmetry.space_group_name_H-M   'P 1'
#
loop_
_entity.id
_entity.type
_entity.pdbx_description
1 polymer ?
#
loop_
_entity_poly.entity_id
_entity_poly.type
_entity_poly.pdbx_seq_one_letter_code
_entity_poly.pdbx_strand_id
1 'polypeptide(L)'
;MAHLLNLTAALGAHPWWAGKVIWLGALPGLAVALAAGRLQLPRWLTAGGFAAFGAAAFAVASTGKARFAASYAEDLLAGQFWYFGWIAVCMLAAAALATVARPAAQAR
;
A
#
# COMPACT_ATOMS: atom_id res chain seq x y z
N MET A 1 -7.20 8.60 9.90
CA MET A 1 -6.74 7.98 11.16
C MET A 1 -5.32 7.43 11.07
N ALA A 2 -4.96 6.62 10.06
CA ALA A 2 -3.61 6.03 9.94
C ALA A 2 -2.44 7.03 10.03
N HIS A 3 -2.59 8.23 9.43
CA HIS A 3 -1.58 9.30 9.52
C HIS A 3 -1.42 9.85 10.94
N LEU A 4 -2.53 10.11 11.64
CA LEU A 4 -2.54 10.63 13.01
C LEU A 4 -1.95 9.64 14.02
N LEU A 5 -2.17 8.34 13.78
CA LEU A 5 -1.65 7.26 14.61
C LEU A 5 -0.22 6.85 14.26
N ASN A 6 0.40 7.50 13.27
CA ASN A 6 1.73 7.16 12.77
C ASN A 6 1.91 5.65 12.45
N LEU A 7 0.84 5.05 11.90
CA LEU A 7 0.72 3.60 11.79
C LEU A 7 1.80 2.99 10.88
N THR A 8 2.14 3.67 9.79
CA THR A 8 3.20 3.23 8.87
C THR A 8 4.55 3.21 9.56
N ALA A 9 4.89 4.20 10.41
CA ALA A 9 6.13 4.18 11.18
C ALA A 9 6.16 3.01 12.17
N ALA A 10 5.06 2.77 12.90
CA ALA A 10 4.93 1.66 13.84
C ALA A 10 5.13 0.30 13.15
N LEU A 11 4.69 0.17 11.90
CA LEU A 11 4.83 -1.04 11.09
C LEU A 11 6.17 -1.11 10.32
N GLY A 12 7.03 -0.11 10.43
CA GLY A 12 8.40 -0.15 9.92
C GLY A 12 8.73 0.78 8.76
N ALA A 13 7.87 1.73 8.39
CA ALA A 13 8.25 2.84 7.53
C ALA A 13 9.24 3.76 8.25
N HIS A 14 10.09 4.44 7.48
CA HIS A 14 11.04 5.38 8.07
C HIS A 14 10.32 6.63 8.59
N PRO A 15 10.69 7.18 9.77
CA PRO A 15 10.00 8.29 10.39
C PRO A 15 9.85 9.54 9.50
N TRP A 16 10.90 9.90 8.76
CA TRP A 16 10.91 11.10 7.90
C TRP A 16 9.83 11.11 6.79
N TRP A 17 9.39 9.93 6.34
CA TRP A 17 8.44 9.81 5.22
C TRP A 17 7.21 8.94 5.53
N ALA A 18 7.09 8.44 6.77
CA ALA A 18 5.96 7.62 7.23
C ALA A 18 4.59 8.27 6.94
N GLY A 19 4.45 9.57 7.16
CA GLY A 19 3.22 10.30 6.81
C GLY A 19 3.02 10.50 5.31
N LYS A 20 4.10 10.72 4.55
CA LYS A 20 4.06 11.05 3.13
C LYS A 20 3.59 9.86 2.29
N VAL A 21 4.05 8.66 2.61
CA VAL A 21 3.67 7.44 1.86
C VAL A 21 2.19 7.13 1.90
N ILE A 22 1.50 7.52 2.98
CA ILE A 22 0.06 7.35 3.08
C ILE A 22 -0.62 8.15 1.96
N TRP A 23 -0.26 9.41 1.78
CA TRP A 23 -0.84 10.28 0.75
C TRP A 23 -0.38 9.90 -0.66
N LEU A 24 0.90 9.55 -0.82
CA LEU A 24 1.45 9.08 -2.09
C LEU A 24 0.80 7.77 -2.56
N GLY A 25 0.38 6.90 -1.63
CA GLY A 25 -0.32 5.66 -1.96
C GLY A 25 -1.84 5.82 -2.06
N ALA A 26 -2.48 6.53 -1.13
CA ALA A 26 -3.94 6.55 -1.01
C ALA A 26 -4.64 7.13 -2.26
N LEU A 27 -4.11 8.22 -2.82
CA LEU A 27 -4.67 8.84 -4.03
C LEU A 27 -4.64 7.91 -5.25
N PRO A 28 -3.48 7.34 -5.66
CA PRO A 28 -3.47 6.37 -6.75
C PRO A 28 -4.22 5.08 -6.40
N GLY A 29 -4.24 4.67 -5.13
CA GLY A 29 -5.02 3.51 -4.67
C GLY A 29 -6.52 3.64 -4.94
N LEU A 30 -7.07 4.83 -4.67
CA LEU A 30 -8.46 5.14 -5.03
C LEU A 30 -8.67 5.08 -6.55
N ALA A 31 -7.77 5.67 -7.34
CA ALA A 31 -7.86 5.63 -8.80
C ALA A 31 -7.83 4.20 -9.34
N VAL A 32 -6.97 3.34 -8.79
CA VAL A 32 -6.87 1.92 -9.14
C VAL A 32 -8.14 1.16 -8.74
N ALA A 33 -8.73 1.41 -7.57
CA ALA A 33 -9.99 0.78 -7.18
C ALA A 33 -11.16 1.19 -8.09
N LEU A 34 -11.21 2.44 -8.54
CA LEU A 34 -12.20 2.91 -9.50
C LEU A 34 -12.02 2.24 -10.86
N ALA A 35 -10.78 2.16 -11.35
CA ALA A 35 -10.44 1.49 -12.60
C ALA A 35 -10.78 -0.01 -12.55
N ALA A 36 -10.37 -0.72 -11.50
CA ALA A 36 -10.64 -2.14 -11.32
C ALA A 36 -12.14 -2.45 -11.24
N GLY A 37 -12.93 -1.55 -10.67
CA GLY A 37 -14.38 -1.73 -10.66
C GLY A 37 -15.07 -1.50 -12.00
N ARG A 38 -14.36 -1.06 -13.05
CA ARG A 38 -14.86 -1.12 -14.44
C ARG A 38 -14.72 -2.50 -15.06
N LEU A 39 -13.90 -3.38 -14.48
CA LEU A 39 -13.68 -4.75 -14.96
C LEU A 39 -14.79 -5.73 -14.55
N GLN A 40 -15.79 -5.27 -13.77
CA GLN A 40 -16.94 -6.07 -13.30
C GLN A 40 -16.56 -7.37 -12.58
N LEU A 41 -15.34 -7.44 -12.02
CA LEU A 41 -14.89 -8.58 -11.23
C LEU A 41 -15.63 -8.64 -9.88
N PRO A 42 -15.80 -9.84 -9.30
CA PRO A 42 -16.34 -9.98 -7.96
C PRO A 42 -15.54 -9.16 -6.95
N ARG A 43 -16.23 -8.38 -6.11
CA ARG A 43 -15.61 -7.46 -5.16
C ARG A 43 -14.62 -8.13 -4.22
N TRP A 44 -14.95 -9.32 -3.73
CA TRP A 44 -14.09 -10.10 -2.84
C TRP A 44 -12.79 -10.52 -3.53
N LEU A 45 -12.85 -10.84 -4.82
CA LEU A 45 -11.68 -11.23 -5.61
C LEU A 45 -10.77 -10.01 -5.84
N THR A 46 -11.35 -8.87 -6.22
CA THR A 46 -10.57 -7.64 -6.43
C THR A 46 -9.94 -7.13 -5.13
N ALA A 47 -10.73 -7.06 -4.04
CA ALA A 47 -10.21 -6.63 -2.74
C ALA A 47 -9.19 -7.62 -2.18
N GLY A 48 -9.43 -8.92 -2.30
CA GLY A 48 -8.50 -9.98 -1.91
C GLY A 48 -7.20 -9.92 -2.71
N GLY A 49 -7.27 -9.65 -4.02
CA GLY A 49 -6.10 -9.43 -4.86
C GLY A 49 -5.26 -8.24 -4.39
N PHE A 50 -5.89 -7.08 -4.14
CA PHE A 50 -5.18 -5.93 -3.60
C PHE A 50 -4.57 -6.21 -2.22
N ALA A 51 -5.27 -6.91 -1.34
CA ALA A 51 -4.72 -7.30 -0.04
C ALA A 51 -3.51 -8.24 -0.17
N ALA A 52 -3.58 -9.23 -1.06
CA ALA A 52 -2.49 -10.18 -1.30
C ALA A 52 -1.25 -9.47 -1.88
N PHE A 53 -1.42 -8.64 -2.91
CA PHE A 53 -0.31 -7.84 -3.44
C PHE A 53 0.20 -6.82 -2.42
N GLY A 54 -0.66 -6.28 -1.57
CA GLY A 54 -0.28 -5.38 -0.47
C GLY A 54 0.62 -6.08 0.55
N ALA A 55 0.30 -7.33 0.90
CA ALA A 55 1.16 -8.16 1.76
C ALA A 55 2.50 -8.47 1.10
N ALA A 56 2.53 -8.76 -0.21
CA ALA A 56 3.76 -8.94 -0.96
C ALA A 56 4.62 -7.66 -0.98
N ALA A 57 4.01 -6.50 -1.21
CA ALA A 57 4.69 -5.21 -1.14
C ALA A 57 5.24 -4.92 0.25
N PHE A 58 4.51 -5.30 1.32
CA PHE A 58 4.98 -5.17 2.69
C PHE A 58 6.20 -6.06 2.97
N ALA A 59 6.21 -7.29 2.45
CA ALA A 59 7.36 -8.19 2.55
C ALA A 59 8.59 -7.62 1.82
N VAL A 60 8.41 -7.05 0.63
CA VAL A 60 9.47 -6.35 -0.12
C VAL A 60 10.00 -5.14 0.67
N ALA A 61 9.11 -4.31 1.20
CA ALA A 61 9.50 -3.13 1.99
C ALA A 61 10.28 -3.51 3.25
N SER A 62 9.85 -4.59 3.93
CA SER A 62 10.50 -5.11 5.14
C SER A 62 11.88 -5.68 4.84
N THR A 63 12.01 -6.41 3.72
CA THR A 63 13.30 -6.95 3.27
C THR A 63 14.26 -5.85 2.84
N GLY A 64 13.75 -4.84 2.11
CA GLY A 64 14.50 -3.64 1.73
C GLY A 64 15.03 -2.90 2.95
N LYS A 65 14.18 -2.66 3.97
CA LYS A 65 14.60 -2.05 5.24
C LYS A 65 15.75 -2.82 5.89
N ALA A 66 15.60 -4.14 6.02
CA ALA A 66 16.60 -4.97 6.69
C ALA A 66 17.96 -4.93 5.97
N ARG A 67 17.97 -5.06 4.64
CA ARG A 67 19.19 -4.99 3.83
C ARG A 67 19.82 -3.60 3.81
N PHE A 68 19.00 -2.55 3.71
CA PHE A 68 19.48 -1.17 3.76
C PHE A 68 20.14 -0.85 5.11
N ALA A 69 19.53 -1.29 6.21
CA ALA A 69 20.12 -1.12 7.55
C ALA A 69 21.40 -1.96 7.71
N ALA A 70 21.41 -3.21 7.26
CA ALA A 70 22.57 -4.10 7.35
C ALA A 70 23.77 -3.62 6.52
N SER A 71 23.51 -2.89 5.44
CA SER A 71 24.54 -2.26 4.61
C SER A 71 24.95 -0.87 5.08
N TYR A 72 24.49 -0.42 6.26
CA TYR A 72 24.75 0.93 6.76
C TYR A 72 24.34 2.04 5.76
N ALA A 73 23.20 1.84 5.09
CA ALA A 73 22.65 2.73 4.06
C ALA A 73 23.39 2.74 2.70
N GLU A 74 24.30 1.80 2.45
CA GLU A 74 25.03 1.70 1.17
C GLU A 74 24.23 0.99 0.07
N ASP A 75 23.36 0.03 0.41
CA ASP A 75 22.51 -0.66 -0.58
C ASP A 75 21.30 0.20 -0.99
N LEU A 76 21.53 1.15 -1.91
CA LEU A 76 20.49 2.07 -2.38
C LEU A 76 19.28 1.36 -2.99
N LEU A 77 19.47 0.19 -3.61
CA LEU A 77 18.37 -0.59 -4.18
C LEU A 77 17.45 -1.13 -3.07
N ALA A 78 18.03 -1.63 -1.98
CA ALA A 78 17.27 -2.01 -0.80
C ALA A 78 16.54 -0.81 -0.17
N GLY A 79 17.17 0.37 -0.16
CA GLY A 79 16.52 1.62 0.25
C GLY A 79 15.32 1.98 -0.63
N GLN A 80 15.43 1.78 -1.94
CA GLN A 80 14.32 1.98 -2.88
C GLN A 80 13.19 0.96 -2.67
N PHE A 81 13.50 -0.31 -2.42
CA PHE A 81 12.48 -1.32 -2.07
C PHE A 81 11.76 -0.98 -0.78
N TRP A 82 12.47 -0.45 0.22
CA TRP A 82 11.83 0.08 1.41
C TRP A 82 10.90 1.26 1.06
N TYR A 83 11.41 2.24 0.30
CA TYR A 83 10.66 3.45 -0.07
C TYR A 83 9.40 3.19 -0.88
N PHE A 84 9.58 2.64 -2.09
CA PHE A 84 8.49 2.38 -3.00
C PHE A 84 7.59 1.24 -2.53
N GLY A 85 8.12 0.29 -1.77
CA GLY A 85 7.34 -0.76 -1.14
C GLY A 85 6.27 -0.20 -0.20
N TRP A 86 6.61 0.78 0.64
CA TRP A 86 5.64 1.44 1.52
C TRP A 86 4.59 2.28 0.78
N ILE A 87 4.95 2.90 -0.35
CA ILE A 87 3.98 3.57 -1.22
C ILE A 87 3.00 2.53 -1.79
N ALA A 88 3.52 1.39 -2.28
CA ALA A 88 2.71 0.31 -2.81
C ALA A 88 1.79 -0.32 -1.76
N VAL A 89 2.27 -0.53 -0.52
CA VAL A 89 1.44 -0.97 0.61
C VAL A 89 0.27 -0.01 0.84
N CYS A 90 0.55 1.29 0.93
CA CYS A 90 -0.50 2.29 1.15
C CYS A 90 -1.48 2.36 -0.02
N MET A 91 -0.99 2.24 -1.27
CA MET A 91 -1.80 2.22 -2.48
C MET A 91 -2.75 1.03 -2.49
N LEU A 92 -2.24 -0.17 -2.24
CA LEU A 92 -3.01 -1.40 -2.29
C LEU A 92 -3.97 -1.52 -1.11
N ALA A 93 -3.58 -1.05 0.08
CA ALA A 93 -4.48 -0.96 1.22
C ALA A 93 -5.63 0.01 0.95
N ALA A 94 -5.35 1.20 0.40
CA ALA A 94 -6.40 2.15 0.03
C ALA A 94 -7.30 1.60 -1.08
N ALA A 95 -6.74 0.90 -2.06
CA ALA A 95 -7.51 0.27 -3.13
C ALA A 95 -8.45 -0.82 -2.57
N ALA A 96 -7.93 -1.70 -1.71
CA ALA A 96 -8.72 -2.74 -1.04
C ALA A 96 -9.88 -2.13 -0.23
N LEU A 97 -9.58 -1.12 0.61
CA LEU A 97 -10.59 -0.44 1.41
C LEU A 97 -11.65 0.25 0.55
N ALA A 98 -11.24 0.95 -0.52
CA ALA A 98 -12.17 1.60 -1.44
C ALA A 98 -13.06 0.56 -2.15
N THR A 99 -12.51 -0.57 -2.60
CA THR A 99 -13.29 -1.66 -3.22
C THR A 99 -14.30 -2.27 -2.25
N VAL A 100 -13.92 -2.42 -0.98
CA VAL A 100 -14.83 -2.93 0.08
C VAL A 100 -15.88 -1.88 0.45
N ALA A 101 -15.54 -0.58 0.44
CA ALA A 101 -16.46 0.50 0.80
C ALA A 101 -17.45 0.89 -0.30
N ARG A 102 -17.23 0.46 -1.56
CA ARG A 102 -18.15 0.78 -2.66
C ARG A 102 -19.58 0.31 -2.35
N PRO A 103 -20.62 1.08 -2.68
CA PRO A 103 -21.99 0.59 -2.62
C PRO A 103 -22.17 -0.64 -3.51
N ALA A 104 -23.03 -1.58 -3.11
CA ALA A 104 -23.52 -2.57 -4.05
C ALA A 104 -24.23 -1.82 -5.18
N ALA A 105 -23.91 -2.14 -6.43
CA ALA A 105 -24.66 -1.58 -7.55
C ALA A 105 -26.13 -1.99 -7.36
N GLN A 106 -27.03 -1.01 -7.21
CA GLN A 106 -28.46 -1.29 -7.27
C GLN A 106 -28.74 -1.83 -8.66
N ALA A 107 -29.20 -3.08 -8.74
CA ALA A 107 -29.75 -3.62 -9.96
C ALA A 107 -30.89 -2.68 -10.40
N ARG A 108 -30.71 -2.04 -11.56
CA ARG A 108 -31.81 -1.34 -12.23
C ARG A 108 -32.66 -2.36 -12.96
#